data_AF-A0A154NZ90-F1
#
_entry.id   AF-A0A154NZ90-F1
#
_cell.length_a   1.000
_cell.length_b   1.000
_cell.length_c   1.000
_cell.angle_alpha   90.00
_cell.angle_beta   90.00
_cell.angle_gamma   90.00
#
_symmetry.space_group_name_H-M   'P 1'
#
loop_
_entity.id
_entity.type
_entity.pdbx_description
1 polymer ?
#
loop_
_entity_poly.entity_id
_entity_poly.type
_entity_poly.pdbx_seq_one_letter_code
_entity_poly.pdbx_strand_id
1 'polypeptide(L)'
;MGKKFGNLAKISGITYFRLSPYEQKSFAGAISDGAPNLLRRINESILYVVPWFIGTYILMDWATEENHKLHRKNPADYANDK
;
A
#
# COMPACT_ATOMS: atom_id res chain seq x y z
N MET A 1 19.13 14.52 -24.55
CA MET A 1 18.77 14.01 -25.90
C MET A 1 18.27 12.58 -25.75
N GLY A 2 16.97 12.32 -25.98
CA GLY A 2 16.34 11.02 -25.67
C GLY A 2 16.45 10.00 -26.81
N LYS A 3 16.49 8.71 -26.45
CA LYS A 3 16.41 7.60 -27.43
C LYS A 3 15.06 7.64 -28.14
N LYS A 4 15.05 7.42 -29.47
CA LYS A 4 13.84 7.35 -30.29
C LYS A 4 13.55 5.90 -30.69
N PHE A 5 12.29 5.60 -31.03
CA PHE A 5 11.94 4.35 -31.70
C PHE A 5 12.86 4.14 -32.92
N GLY A 6 13.45 2.96 -33.03
CA GLY A 6 14.52 2.64 -33.99
C GLY A 6 15.94 2.64 -33.40
N ASN A 7 16.22 3.40 -32.33
CA ASN A 7 17.53 3.49 -31.66
C ASN A 7 17.47 3.10 -30.17
N LEU A 8 16.56 2.19 -29.80
CA LEU A 8 16.31 1.81 -28.41
C LEU A 8 17.29 0.75 -27.90
N ALA A 9 17.32 -0.39 -28.59
CA ALA A 9 18.09 -1.58 -28.22
C ALA A 9 18.33 -2.45 -29.47
N LYS A 10 19.37 -3.29 -29.42
CA LYS A 10 19.64 -4.34 -30.40
C LYS A 10 19.07 -5.66 -29.86
N ILE A 11 17.98 -6.14 -30.45
CA ILE A 11 17.29 -7.39 -30.08
C ILE A 11 17.23 -8.27 -31.33
N SER A 12 17.56 -9.55 -31.21
CA SER A 12 17.55 -10.51 -32.32
C SER A 12 16.94 -11.84 -31.89
N GLY A 13 16.19 -12.50 -32.78
CA GLY A 13 15.70 -13.86 -32.58
C GLY A 13 14.45 -14.01 -31.71
N ILE A 14 13.66 -12.94 -31.50
CA ILE A 14 12.40 -13.00 -30.75
C ILE A 14 11.22 -12.81 -31.69
N THR A 15 10.29 -13.77 -31.69
CA THR A 15 9.03 -13.71 -32.44
C THR A 15 7.87 -13.45 -31.47
N TYR A 16 7.03 -12.47 -31.78
CA TYR A 16 5.87 -12.11 -30.96
C TYR A 16 4.58 -12.39 -31.73
N PHE A 17 3.61 -13.01 -31.06
CA PHE A 17 2.27 -13.25 -31.60
C PHE A 17 1.25 -12.41 -30.85
N ARG A 18 0.28 -11.84 -31.56
CA ARG A 18 -0.79 -11.00 -30.98
C ARG A 18 -2.08 -11.24 -31.75
N LEU A 19 -3.20 -11.21 -31.03
CA LEU A 19 -4.55 -11.26 -31.61
C LEU A 19 -5.11 -9.84 -31.73
N SER A 20 -6.03 -9.61 -32.67
CA SER A 20 -6.73 -8.34 -32.79
C SER A 20 -7.54 -8.05 -31.52
N PRO A 21 -7.62 -6.79 -31.04
CA PRO A 21 -8.44 -6.45 -29.87
C PRO A 21 -9.92 -6.84 -30.03
N TYR A 22 -10.43 -6.85 -31.26
CA TYR A 22 -11.82 -7.23 -31.56
C TYR A 22 -12.07 -8.75 -31.46
N GLU A 23 -11.01 -9.55 -31.41
CA GLU A 23 -11.08 -11.01 -31.27
C GLU A 23 -10.84 -11.46 -29.81
N GLN A 24 -10.44 -10.54 -28.94
CA GLN A 24 -10.16 -10.82 -27.53
C GLN A 24 -11.34 -10.41 -26.65
N LYS A 25 -11.50 -11.10 -25.51
CA LYS A 25 -12.43 -10.69 -24.46
C LYS A 25 -11.72 -9.74 -23.50
N SER A 26 -12.22 -8.52 -23.34
CA SER A 26 -11.59 -7.48 -22.49
C SER A 26 -11.44 -7.89 -21.02
N PHE A 27 -12.34 -8.75 -20.51
CA PHE A 27 -12.35 -9.23 -19.12
C PHE A 27 -12.12 -10.74 -19.02
N ALA A 28 -11.39 -11.33 -19.98
CA ALA A 28 -10.99 -12.73 -19.90
C ALA A 28 -10.30 -13.01 -18.56
N GLY A 29 -10.74 -14.03 -17.84
CA GLY A 29 -10.10 -14.47 -16.59
C GLY A 29 -10.22 -13.50 -15.41
N ALA A 30 -11.05 -12.45 -15.50
CA ALA A 30 -11.10 -11.41 -14.45
C ALA A 30 -11.44 -11.98 -13.05
N ILE A 31 -12.33 -12.96 -12.98
CA ILE A 31 -12.71 -13.62 -11.72
C ILE A 31 -11.84 -14.85 -11.46
N SER A 32 -11.69 -15.75 -12.45
CA SER A 32 -10.98 -17.02 -12.26
C SER A 32 -9.50 -16.85 -11.98
N ASP A 33 -8.82 -15.95 -12.71
CA ASP A 33 -7.38 -15.73 -12.60
C ASP A 33 -7.09 -14.41 -11.88
N GLY A 34 -7.90 -13.37 -12.16
CA GLY A 34 -7.72 -12.03 -11.61
C GLY A 34 -7.91 -11.96 -10.10
N ALA A 35 -8.96 -12.58 -9.56
CA ALA A 35 -9.23 -12.52 -8.11
C ALA A 35 -8.18 -13.30 -7.29
N PRO A 36 -7.80 -14.56 -7.62
CA PRO A 36 -6.71 -15.24 -6.91
C PRO A 36 -5.38 -14.49 -7.03
N ASN A 37 -5.08 -13.93 -8.19
CA ASN A 37 -3.84 -13.18 -8.38
C ASN A 37 -3.83 -11.85 -7.60
N LEU A 38 -4.97 -11.19 -7.45
CA LEU A 38 -5.12 -10.01 -6.59
C LEU A 38 -4.85 -10.38 -5.13
N LEU A 39 -5.46 -11.45 -4.64
CA LEU A 39 -5.25 -11.93 -3.26
C LEU A 39 -3.80 -12.31 -3.01
N ARG A 40 -3.16 -13.00 -3.95
CA ARG A 40 -1.72 -13.31 -3.89
C ARG A 40 -0.88 -12.04 -3.75
N ARG A 41 -1.13 -11.01 -4.57
CA ARG A 41 -0.41 -9.73 -4.52
C ARG A 41 -0.64 -8.97 -3.21
N ILE A 42 -1.85 -9.01 -2.66
CA ILE A 42 -2.15 -8.42 -1.34
C ILE A 42 -1.35 -9.15 -0.27
N ASN A 43 -1.39 -10.49 -0.24
CA ASN A 43 -0.67 -11.29 0.74
C ASN A 43 0.86 -11.07 0.69
N GLU A 44 1.43 -10.89 -0.51
CA GLU A 44 2.86 -10.60 -0.67
C GLU A 44 3.28 -9.23 -0.12
N SER A 45 2.36 -8.27 -0.10
CA SER A 45 2.64 -6.89 0.35
C SER A 45 2.19 -6.60 1.78
N ILE A 46 1.29 -7.41 2.33
CA ILE A 46 0.63 -7.14 3.62
C ILE A 46 1.64 -6.98 4.76
N LEU A 47 2.67 -7.84 4.82
CA LEU A 47 3.68 -7.81 5.89
C LEU A 47 4.64 -6.62 5.78
N TYR A 48 4.78 -6.02 4.60
CA TYR A 48 5.62 -4.84 4.43
C TYR A 48 4.87 -3.54 4.74
N VAL A 49 3.55 -3.53 4.55
CA VAL A 49 2.74 -2.31 4.61
C VAL A 49 1.98 -2.20 5.94
N VAL A 50 1.36 -3.30 6.39
CA VAL A 50 0.48 -3.30 7.56
C VAL A 50 1.20 -2.97 8.87
N PRO A 51 2.42 -3.46 9.16
CA PRO A 51 3.09 -3.13 10.43
C PRO A 51 3.31 -1.63 10.63
N TRP A 52 3.60 -0.88 9.56
CA TRP A 52 3.76 0.57 9.64
C TRP A 52 2.45 1.26 9.98
N PHE A 53 1.35 0.88 9.32
CA PHE A 53 0.04 1.45 9.61
C PHE A 53 -0.40 1.16 11.04
N ILE A 54 -0.26 -0.09 11.51
CA ILE A 54 -0.59 -0.46 12.88
C ILE A 54 0.29 0.31 13.87
N GLY A 55 1.60 0.37 13.63
CA GLY A 55 2.53 1.10 14.48
C GLY A 55 2.16 2.59 14.61
N THR A 56 1.83 3.23 13.48
CA THR A 56 1.39 4.63 13.49
C THR A 56 0.07 4.83 14.22
N TYR A 57 -0.88 3.90 14.06
CA TYR A 57 -2.19 4.00 14.71
C TYR A 57 -2.04 3.92 16.23
N ILE A 58 -1.30 2.93 16.73
CA ILE A 58 -1.05 2.76 18.17
C ILE A 58 -0.31 3.99 18.74
N LEU A 59 0.68 4.51 18.02
CA LEU A 59 1.42 5.70 18.45
C LEU A 59 0.52 6.92 18.59
N MET A 60 -0.38 7.14 17.62
CA MET A 60 -1.31 8.27 17.63
C MET A 60 -2.35 8.15 18.73
N ASP A 61 -2.86 6.94 18.98
CA ASP A 61 -3.79 6.65 20.06
C ASP A 61 -3.15 6.93 21.43
N TRP A 62 -1.96 6.40 21.68
CA TRP A 62 -1.19 6.67 22.89
C TRP A 62 -0.91 8.16 23.09
N ALA A 63 -0.45 8.86 22.04
CA ALA A 63 -0.14 10.29 22.12
C ALA A 63 -1.39 11.13 22.45
N THR A 64 -2.55 10.74 21.91
CA THR A 64 -3.82 11.43 22.17
C THR A 64 -4.29 11.22 23.61
N GLU A 65 -4.26 9.98 24.10
CA GLU A 65 -4.61 9.68 25.49
C GLU A 65 -3.68 10.38 26.49
N GLU A 66 -2.38 10.35 26.23
CA GLU A 66 -1.39 10.96 27.11
C GLU A 66 -1.55 12.48 27.14
N ASN A 67 -1.78 13.11 25.99
CA ASN A 67 -2.07 14.54 25.93
C ASN A 67 -3.32 14.90 26.76
N HIS A 68 -4.38 14.10 26.65
CA HIS A 68 -5.59 14.29 27.46
C HIS A 68 -5.34 14.10 28.97
N LYS A 69 -4.48 13.15 29.37
CA LYS A 69 -4.10 12.94 30.78
C LYS A 69 -3.31 14.12 31.32
N LEU A 70 -2.32 14.60 30.58
CA LEU A 70 -1.46 15.72 30.99
C LEU A 70 -2.20 17.06 31.09
N HIS A 71 -3.23 17.27 30.28
CA HIS A 71 -4.06 18.48 30.37
C HIS A 71 -5.07 18.45 31.53
N ARG A 72 -5.28 17.32 32.20
CA ARG A 72 -6.10 17.26 33.41
C ARG A 72 -5.33 17.80 34.61
N LYS A 73 -6.00 18.63 35.42
CA LYS A 73 -5.45 19.12 36.68
C LYS A 73 -5.21 17.95 37.63
N ASN A 74 -4.04 17.90 38.25
CA ASN A 74 -3.73 16.91 39.27
C ASN A 74 -4.29 17.35 40.64
N PRO A 75 -5.21 16.61 41.26
CA PRO A 75 -5.76 16.97 42.57
C PRO A 75 -4.71 17.04 43.69
N ALA A 76 -3.60 16.29 43.56
CA ALA A 76 -2.55 16.27 44.56
C ALA A 76 -1.78 17.60 44.68
N ASP A 77 -1.77 18.42 43.63
CA ASP A 77 -1.06 19.70 43.61
C ASP A 77 -1.77 20.75 44.51
N TYR A 78 -3.06 20.56 44.78
CA TYR A 78 -3.88 21.47 45.61
C TYR A 78 -4.10 20.93 47.03
N ALA A 79 -3.49 19.80 47.41
CA ALA A 79 -3.74 19.16 48.70
C ALA A 79 -3.16 19.94 49.90
N ASN A 80 -2.15 20.78 49.67
CA ASN A 80 -1.48 21.59 50.70
C ASN A 80 -1.69 23.10 50.51
N ASP A 81 -2.53 23.52 49.55
CA ASP A 81 -2.84 24.92 49.31
C ASP A 81 -3.94 25.33 50.30
N LYS A 82 -3.56 26.15 51.28
CA LYS A 82 -4.42 26.62 52.39
C LYS A 82 -4.36 28.13 52.49
#